data_AF-A0A7Y5QZB3-F1
#
_entry.id   AF-A0A7Y5QZB3-F1
#
_cell.length_a   1.000
_cell.length_b   1.000
_cell.length_c   1.000
_cell.angle_alpha   90.00
_cell.angle_beta   90.00
_cell.angle_gamma   90.00
#
_symmetry.space_group_name_H-M   'P 1'
#
loop_
_entity.id
_entity.type
_entity.pdbx_description
1 polymer ?
#
loop_
_entity_poly.entity_id
_entity_poly.type
_entity_poly.pdbx_seq_one_letter_code
_entity_poly.pdbx_strand_id
1 'polypeptide(L)'
;TRVLDAITRIVNAESEASGAPKPPEFTTLDRYRMVQNDPGATHRVLDAFRQHFGDERVHDTKPTTASEDFGTFGAEWKSPAVFWFIGGTDPQLYERLESENKLGELPTNHNPRFAPVIHPTLETGVQTLVVAAQAWLSM
;
A
#
# COMPACT_ATOMS: atom_id res chain seq x y z
N THR A 1 -15.19 -8.24 -13.06
CA THR A 1 -16.29 -8.37 -12.09
C THR A 1 -16.46 -9.77 -11.52
N ARG A 2 -15.79 -10.82 -12.04
CA ARG A 2 -15.93 -12.22 -11.62
C ARG A 2 -16.13 -12.48 -10.11
N VAL A 3 -15.36 -11.82 -9.23
CA VAL A 3 -15.49 -11.98 -7.77
C VAL A 3 -16.81 -11.43 -7.25
N LEU A 4 -17.17 -10.20 -7.63
CA LEU A 4 -18.44 -9.58 -7.24
C LEU A 4 -19.63 -10.37 -7.80
N ASP A 5 -19.55 -10.81 -9.06
CA ASP A 5 -20.60 -11.63 -9.68
C ASP A 5 -20.77 -12.96 -8.93
N ALA A 6 -19.68 -13.55 -8.44
CA ALA A 6 -19.73 -14.76 -7.62
C ALA A 6 -20.33 -14.50 -6.24
N ILE A 7 -20.01 -13.39 -5.58
CA ILE A 7 -20.59 -12.99 -4.30
C ILE A 7 -22.11 -12.82 -4.46
N THR A 8 -22.55 -12.04 -5.46
CA THR A 8 -23.98 -11.82 -5.73
C THR A 8 -24.71 -13.14 -6.00
N ARG A 9 -24.12 -14.02 -6.81
CA ARG A 9 -24.71 -15.34 -7.10
C ARG A 9 -24.85 -16.20 -5.84
N ILE A 10 -23.79 -16.30 -5.03
CA ILE A 10 -23.79 -17.15 -3.82
C ILE A 10 -24.79 -16.61 -2.79
N VAL A 11 -24.77 -15.30 -2.51
CA VAL A 11 -25.66 -14.69 -1.51
C VAL A 11 -27.14 -14.83 -1.90
N ASN A 12 -27.47 -14.68 -3.18
CA ASN A 12 -28.83 -14.94 -3.67
C ASN A 12 -29.24 -16.42 -3.49
N ALA A 13 -28.36 -17.36 -3.82
CA ALA A 13 -28.64 -18.79 -3.68
C ALA A 13 -28.88 -19.20 -2.22
N GLU A 14 -28.06 -18.70 -1.29
CA GLU A 14 -28.22 -18.95 0.16
C GLU A 14 -29.53 -18.36 0.70
N SER A 15 -29.91 -17.17 0.23
CA SER A 15 -31.17 -16.52 0.61
C SER A 15 -32.39 -17.33 0.16
N GLU A 16 -32.38 -17.82 -1.07
CA GLU A 16 -33.44 -18.67 -1.63
C GLU A 16 -33.51 -20.01 -0.90
N ALA A 17 -32.36 -20.70 -0.74
CA ALA A 17 -32.30 -22.00 -0.08
C ALA A 17 -32.78 -21.96 1.38
N SER A 18 -32.58 -20.82 2.05
CA SER A 18 -33.00 -20.60 3.44
C SER A 18 -34.45 -20.11 3.58
N GLY A 19 -35.17 -19.86 2.47
CA GLY A 19 -36.53 -19.31 2.51
C GLY A 19 -36.60 -17.90 3.09
N ALA A 20 -35.60 -17.06 2.85
CA ALA A 20 -35.58 -15.69 3.37
C ALA A 20 -36.82 -14.90 2.88
N PRO A 21 -37.45 -14.08 3.75
CA PRO A 21 -38.69 -13.39 3.41
C PRO A 21 -38.51 -12.25 2.39
N LYS A 22 -37.27 -11.84 2.13
CA LYS A 22 -36.89 -10.80 1.17
C LYS A 22 -35.56 -11.15 0.51
N PRO A 23 -35.36 -10.73 -0.75
CA PRO A 23 -34.06 -10.86 -1.40
C PRO A 23 -32.98 -10.03 -0.67
N PRO A 24 -31.69 -10.42 -0.78
CA PRO A 24 -30.59 -9.64 -0.24
C PRO A 24 -30.45 -8.27 -0.90
N GLU A 25 -30.05 -7.27 -0.13
CA GLU A 25 -29.71 -5.93 -0.63
C GLU A 25 -28.18 -5.81 -0.79
N PHE A 26 -27.74 -5.25 -1.91
CA PHE A 26 -26.33 -5.04 -2.20
C PHE A 26 -26.05 -3.55 -2.36
N THR A 27 -25.25 -3.00 -1.45
CA THR A 27 -24.80 -1.60 -1.50
C THR A 27 -23.30 -1.58 -1.72
N THR A 28 -22.86 -1.00 -2.84
CA THR A 28 -21.42 -0.74 -3.06
C THR A 28 -21.04 0.46 -2.21
N LEU A 29 -20.11 0.27 -1.27
CA LEU A 29 -19.59 1.36 -0.46
C LEU A 29 -18.53 2.13 -1.25
N ASP A 30 -17.48 1.43 -1.67
CA ASP A 30 -16.33 2.03 -2.34
C ASP A 30 -15.84 1.17 -3.51
N ARG A 31 -15.19 1.84 -4.48
CA ARG A 31 -14.53 1.19 -5.62
C ARG A 31 -13.42 2.08 -6.18
N TYR A 32 -12.20 1.57 -6.15
CA TYR A 32 -11.02 2.32 -6.59
C TYR A 32 -10.32 1.66 -7.78
N ARG A 33 -9.48 2.44 -8.46
CA ARG A 33 -8.54 1.91 -9.46
C ARG A 33 -7.35 1.28 -8.76
N MET A 34 -6.79 0.24 -9.38
CA MET A 34 -5.55 -0.38 -8.90
C MET A 34 -4.44 0.66 -8.88
N VAL A 35 -3.67 0.70 -7.79
CA VAL A 35 -2.43 1.49 -7.75
C VAL A 35 -1.46 0.86 -8.75
N GLN A 36 -1.12 1.64 -9.78
CA GLN A 36 -0.11 1.29 -10.75
C GLN A 36 0.90 2.42 -10.81
N ASN A 37 2.11 2.14 -10.32
CA ASN A 37 3.19 3.11 -10.39
C ASN A 37 3.66 3.27 -11.84
N ASP A 38 3.83 4.51 -12.28
CA ASP A 38 4.43 4.80 -13.58
C ASP A 38 5.91 4.37 -13.57
N PRO A 39 6.37 3.53 -14.51
CA PRO A 39 7.74 3.01 -14.47
C PRO A 39 8.83 4.10 -14.56
N GLY A 40 8.62 5.12 -15.39
CA GLY A 40 9.59 6.19 -15.60
C GLY A 40 9.71 7.10 -14.38
N ALA A 41 8.57 7.52 -13.82
CA ALA A 41 8.53 8.28 -12.58
C ALA A 41 9.07 7.47 -11.40
N THR A 42 8.78 6.17 -11.34
CA THR A 42 9.32 5.28 -10.31
C THR A 42 10.85 5.26 -10.34
N HIS A 43 11.44 5.08 -11.53
CA HIS A 43 12.90 5.08 -11.68
C HIS A 43 13.51 6.41 -11.21
N ARG A 44 12.93 7.53 -11.62
CA ARG A 44 13.37 8.87 -11.21
C ARG A 44 13.35 9.06 -9.68
N VAL A 45 12.28 8.62 -9.02
CA VAL A 45 12.16 8.69 -7.55
C VAL A 45 13.18 7.77 -6.88
N LEU A 46 13.34 6.54 -7.38
CA LEU A 46 14.30 5.58 -6.83
C LEU A 46 15.72 6.12 -6.91
N ASP A 47 16.12 6.73 -8.02
CA ASP A 47 17.46 7.31 -8.17
C ASP A 47 17.68 8.45 -7.17
N ALA A 48 16.69 9.34 -7.01
CA ALA A 48 16.75 10.43 -6.02
C ALA A 48 16.84 9.88 -4.58
N PHE A 49 16.07 8.84 -4.27
CA PHE A 49 16.12 8.19 -2.96
C PHE A 49 17.45 7.51 -2.71
N ARG A 50 18.01 6.78 -3.67
CA ARG A 50 19.33 6.14 -3.54
C ARG A 50 20.43 7.17 -3.35
N GLN A 51 20.40 8.27 -4.09
CA GLN A 51 21.36 9.36 -3.92
C GLN A 51 21.28 10.00 -2.52
N HIS A 52 20.08 10.15 -1.96
CA HIS A 52 19.89 10.80 -0.67
C HIS A 52 20.10 9.88 0.54
N PHE A 53 19.55 8.66 0.49
CA PHE A 53 19.53 7.72 1.60
C PHE A 53 20.62 6.65 1.54
N GLY A 54 21.27 6.47 0.38
CA GLY A 54 22.14 5.33 0.08
C GLY A 54 21.36 4.10 -0.39
N ASP A 55 22.02 3.26 -1.19
CA ASP A 55 21.41 2.06 -1.78
C ASP A 55 20.93 1.06 -0.72
N GLU A 56 21.63 0.98 0.41
CA GLU A 56 21.34 0.03 1.49
C GLU A 56 19.97 0.24 2.14
N ARG A 57 19.38 1.45 2.00
CA ARG A 57 18.12 1.84 2.64
C ARG A 57 16.93 1.85 1.68
N VAL A 58 17.14 1.59 0.39
CA VAL A 58 16.12 1.67 -0.65
C VAL A 58 15.91 0.28 -1.25
N HIS A 59 14.77 -0.33 -0.95
CA HIS A 59 14.46 -1.70 -1.37
C HIS A 59 13.24 -1.76 -2.27
N ASP A 60 13.30 -2.64 -3.27
CA ASP A 60 12.13 -3.01 -4.04
C ASP A 60 11.20 -3.89 -3.20
N THR A 61 9.90 -3.59 -3.27
CA THR A 61 8.86 -4.39 -2.62
C THR A 61 8.13 -5.25 -3.63
N LYS A 62 7.63 -6.41 -3.18
CA LYS A 62 6.67 -7.17 -3.97
C LYS A 62 5.32 -6.46 -3.94
N PRO A 63 4.47 -6.62 -4.97
CA PRO A 63 3.09 -6.14 -4.92
C PRO A 63 2.38 -6.60 -3.64
N THR A 64 1.73 -5.67 -2.97
CA THR A 64 0.92 -5.95 -1.77
C THR A 64 -0.51 -6.32 -2.16
N THR A 65 -1.19 -7.08 -1.30
CA THR A 65 -2.63 -7.36 -1.44
C THR A 65 -3.50 -6.26 -0.85
N ALA A 66 -2.92 -5.31 -0.10
CA ALA A 66 -3.63 -4.13 0.38
C ALA A 66 -4.09 -3.25 -0.80
N SER A 67 -5.27 -2.66 -0.66
CA SER A 67 -5.82 -1.72 -1.64
C SER A 67 -5.68 -0.29 -1.13
N GLU A 68 -5.52 0.64 -2.05
CA GLU A 68 -5.41 2.08 -1.78
C GLU A 68 -6.19 2.85 -2.85
N ASP A 69 -6.85 3.94 -2.46
CA ASP A 69 -7.63 4.78 -3.37
C ASP A 69 -6.76 5.68 -4.26
N PHE A 70 -5.49 5.88 -3.87
CA PHE A 70 -4.47 6.68 -4.54
C PHE A 70 -4.35 6.37 -6.04
N GLY A 71 -4.56 5.11 -6.45
CA GLY A 71 -4.52 4.68 -7.85
C GLY A 71 -5.50 5.45 -8.74
N THR A 72 -6.54 6.04 -8.16
CA THR A 72 -7.52 6.87 -8.86
C THR A 72 -6.89 8.15 -9.40
N PHE A 73 -5.90 8.75 -8.73
CA PHE A 73 -5.28 10.00 -9.17
C PHE A 73 -4.55 9.86 -10.51
N GLY A 74 -3.67 8.87 -10.62
CA GLY A 74 -2.94 8.60 -11.88
C GLY A 74 -3.90 8.22 -13.01
N ALA A 75 -4.93 7.42 -12.70
CA ALA A 75 -5.92 6.98 -13.67
C ALA A 75 -6.79 8.12 -14.22
N GLU A 76 -7.20 9.06 -13.36
CA GLU A 76 -8.09 10.17 -13.74
C GLU A 76 -7.32 11.32 -14.41
N TRP A 77 -6.23 11.77 -13.80
CA TRP A 77 -5.47 12.92 -14.29
C TRP A 77 -4.49 12.60 -15.41
N LYS A 78 -4.27 11.31 -15.72
CA LYS A 78 -3.32 10.84 -16.74
C LYS A 78 -1.89 11.37 -16.49
N SER A 79 -1.55 11.57 -15.22
CA SER A 79 -0.24 12.00 -14.76
C SER A 79 0.53 10.80 -14.22
N PRO A 80 1.87 10.76 -14.40
CA PRO A 80 2.70 9.76 -13.71
C PRO A 80 2.47 9.84 -12.20
N ALA A 81 2.14 8.70 -11.58
CA ALA A 81 1.91 8.58 -10.16
C ALA A 81 2.84 7.50 -9.59
N VAL A 82 3.37 7.73 -8.40
CA VAL A 82 4.25 6.80 -7.69
C VAL A 82 3.80 6.73 -6.24
N PHE A 83 3.56 5.51 -5.76
CA PHE A 83 3.22 5.19 -4.39
C PHE A 83 4.33 4.30 -3.81
N TRP A 84 4.78 4.59 -2.59
CA TRP A 84 5.87 3.85 -1.93
C TRP A 84 5.57 3.66 -0.45
N PHE A 85 6.36 2.80 0.19
CA PHE A 85 6.28 2.51 1.62
C PHE A 85 7.49 3.07 2.34
N ILE A 86 7.32 3.30 3.64
CA ILE A 86 8.38 3.74 4.54
C ILE A 86 8.38 2.79 5.73
N GLY A 87 9.57 2.29 6.08
CA GLY A 87 9.74 1.45 7.26
C GLY A 87 9.41 2.22 8.54
N GLY A 88 8.73 1.58 9.47
CA GLY A 88 8.37 2.17 10.76
C GLY A 88 8.65 1.30 11.97
N THR A 89 9.16 0.09 11.77
CA THR A 89 9.51 -0.85 12.85
C THR A 89 10.76 -0.38 13.57
N ASP A 90 10.82 -0.60 14.89
CA ASP A 90 12.06 -0.40 15.67
C ASP A 90 13.22 -1.20 15.02
N PRO A 91 14.37 -0.57 14.72
CA PRO A 91 15.44 -1.23 13.98
C PRO A 91 16.00 -2.48 14.68
N GLN A 92 16.16 -2.44 16.01
CA GLN A 92 16.69 -3.58 16.77
C GLN A 92 15.70 -4.73 16.80
N LEU A 93 14.41 -4.43 16.92
CA LEU A 93 13.36 -5.44 16.81
C LEU A 93 13.34 -6.07 15.42
N TYR A 94 13.43 -5.25 14.37
CA TYR A 94 13.43 -5.71 12.99
C TYR A 94 14.62 -6.64 12.73
N GLU A 95 15.84 -6.19 13.02
CA GLU A 95 17.08 -6.96 12.84
C GLU A 95 17.03 -8.30 13.59
N ARG A 96 16.55 -8.29 14.84
CA ARG A 96 16.38 -9.51 15.63
C ARG A 96 15.42 -10.48 14.95
N LEU A 97 14.21 -10.03 14.59
CA LEU A 97 13.20 -10.90 13.98
C LEU A 97 13.60 -11.37 12.59
N GLU A 98 14.33 -10.56 11.83
CA GLU A 98 14.92 -10.96 10.55
C GLU A 98 15.93 -12.09 10.74
N SER A 99 16.87 -11.94 11.68
CA SER A 99 17.88 -12.98 11.99
C SER A 99 17.28 -14.30 12.47
N GLU A 100 16.10 -14.24 13.09
CA GLU A 100 15.34 -15.41 13.57
C GLU A 100 14.36 -15.95 12.52
N ASN A 101 14.25 -15.35 11.33
CA ASN A 101 13.26 -15.67 10.30
C ASN A 101 11.80 -15.58 10.81
N LYS A 102 11.51 -14.56 11.62
CA LYS A 102 10.23 -14.30 12.31
C LYS A 102 9.62 -12.95 11.95
N LEU A 103 9.97 -12.36 10.81
CA LEU A 103 9.39 -11.08 10.37
C LEU A 103 7.85 -11.10 10.30
N GLY A 104 7.23 -12.26 10.07
CA GLY A 104 5.77 -12.43 10.10
C GLY A 104 5.11 -12.19 11.47
N GLU A 105 5.88 -12.09 12.55
CA GLU A 105 5.37 -11.76 13.89
C GLU A 105 5.21 -10.25 14.11
N LEU A 106 5.78 -9.42 13.23
CA LEU A 106 5.66 -7.97 13.33
C LEU A 106 4.19 -7.55 13.17
N PRO A 107 3.66 -6.70 14.06
CA PRO A 107 2.37 -6.05 13.83
C PRO A 107 2.40 -5.26 12.51
N THR A 108 1.34 -5.37 11.73
CA THR A 108 1.14 -4.62 10.48
C THR A 108 -0.07 -3.70 10.59
N ASN A 109 -0.36 -2.92 9.55
CA ASN A 109 -1.58 -2.12 9.44
C ASN A 109 -2.84 -2.94 9.84
N HIS A 110 -3.80 -2.29 10.48
CA HIS A 110 -5.02 -2.88 11.08
C HIS A 110 -4.80 -3.84 12.28
N ASN A 111 -3.58 -3.98 12.79
CA ASN A 111 -3.32 -4.68 14.05
C ASN A 111 -3.34 -3.68 15.23
N PRO A 112 -4.04 -3.95 16.35
CA PRO A 112 -4.08 -3.04 17.51
C PRO A 112 -2.71 -2.83 18.19
N ARG A 113 -1.72 -3.70 17.93
CA ARG A 113 -0.33 -3.54 18.40
C ARG A 113 0.56 -2.79 17.41
N PHE A 114 0.03 -2.36 16.26
CA PHE A 114 0.80 -1.62 15.27
C PHE A 114 1.16 -0.23 15.81
N ALA A 115 2.43 -0.03 16.08
CA ALA A 115 2.98 1.18 16.65
C ALA A 115 4.34 1.48 16.02
N PRO A 116 4.38 2.18 14.87
CA PRO A 116 5.63 2.66 14.29
C PRO A 116 6.40 3.54 15.28
N VAL A 117 7.73 3.43 15.31
CA VAL A 117 8.56 4.34 16.10
C VAL A 117 8.46 5.76 15.54
N ILE A 118 8.45 6.80 16.37
CA ILE A 118 8.28 8.17 15.87
C ILE A 118 9.50 8.61 15.06
N HIS A 119 10.70 8.39 15.60
CA HIS A 119 11.96 8.65 14.91
C HIS A 119 12.69 7.31 14.72
N PRO A 120 13.25 7.04 13.52
CA PRO A 120 13.39 7.95 12.37
C PRO A 120 12.18 7.96 11.41
N THR A 121 11.07 7.27 11.69
CA THR A 121 9.95 7.09 10.74
C THR A 121 9.35 8.39 10.22
N LEU A 122 8.99 9.32 11.10
CA LEU A 122 8.38 10.59 10.71
C LEU A 122 9.36 11.46 9.90
N GLU A 123 10.62 11.50 10.32
CA GLU A 123 11.68 12.21 9.61
C GLU A 123 11.89 11.64 8.21
N THR A 124 11.99 10.31 8.10
CA THR A 124 12.11 9.61 6.80
C THR A 124 10.86 9.88 5.93
N GLY A 125 9.67 9.90 6.53
CA GLY A 125 8.42 10.36 5.91
C GLY A 125 8.54 11.70 5.21
N VAL A 126 8.98 12.71 5.96
CA VAL A 126 9.14 14.07 5.43
C VAL A 126 10.26 14.11 4.38
N GLN A 127 11.40 13.48 4.63
CA GLN A 127 12.53 13.45 3.71
C GLN A 127 12.14 12.83 2.37
N THR A 128 11.44 11.68 2.35
CA THR A 128 11.02 11.05 1.09
C THR A 128 10.09 11.94 0.27
N LEU A 129 9.14 12.65 0.89
CA LEU A 129 8.28 13.60 0.18
C LEU A 129 9.08 14.76 -0.43
N VAL A 130 10.00 15.35 0.33
CA VAL A 130 10.83 16.48 -0.13
C VAL A 130 11.78 16.04 -1.25
N VAL A 131 12.50 14.94 -1.06
CA VAL A 131 13.45 14.39 -2.04
C VAL A 131 12.73 13.98 -3.32
N ALA A 132 11.56 13.33 -3.20
CA ALA A 132 10.75 13.02 -4.37
C ALA A 132 10.37 14.31 -5.11
N ALA A 133 9.85 15.34 -4.44
CA ALA A 133 9.51 16.60 -5.10
C ALA A 133 10.73 17.27 -5.77
N GLN A 134 11.89 17.29 -5.10
CA GLN A 134 13.14 17.82 -5.64
C GLN A 134 13.62 17.08 -6.88
N ALA A 135 13.29 15.81 -7.04
CA ALA A 135 13.62 15.06 -8.24
C ALA A 135 13.01 15.71 -9.49
N TRP A 136 11.90 16.46 -9.40
CA TRP A 136 11.31 17.20 -10.53
C TRP A 136 11.58 18.70 -10.53
N LEU A 137 11.83 19.28 -9.35
CA LEU A 137 11.91 20.74 -9.19
C LEU A 137 13.35 21.28 -9.21
N SER A 138 14.34 20.42 -9.00
CA SER A 138 15.75 20.82 -9.11
C SER A 138 16.11 20.98 -10.59
N MET A 139 16.41 22.23 -11.00
CA MET A 139 16.92 22.57 -12.33
C MET A 139 18.40 22.24 -12.47
#